data_AF-A0A9Q8QR85-F1
#
_entry.id   AF-A0A9Q8QR85-F1
#
_cell.length_a   1.000
_cell.length_b   1.000
_cell.length_c   1.000
_cell.angle_alpha   90.00
_cell.angle_beta   90.00
_cell.angle_gamma   90.00
#
_symmetry.space_group_name_H-M   'P 1'
#
loop_
_entity.id
_entity.type
_entity.pdbx_description
1 polymer ?
#
loop_
_entity_poly.entity_id
_entity_poly.type
_entity_poly.pdbx_seq_one_letter_code
_entity_poly.pdbx_strand_id
1 'polypeptide(L)'
;MPPALDIDGRDLMSLLSVLDEEKKNINHLAPYWPATKSLYRHLWEQRRSIAGLVKHHLALGIQDTCIVLPPERWIRGSFNVCVLVDVRPGHASSSGRVIVRGPMPYKLAEARYSGSVN
;
A
#
# COMPACT_ATOMS: atom_id res chain seq x y z
N MET A 1 -27.53 -30.90 -12.15
CA MET A 1 -27.29 -30.70 -10.70
C MET A 1 -25.78 -30.66 -10.50
N PRO A 2 -25.18 -29.61 -9.91
CA PRO A 2 -23.78 -29.68 -9.54
C PRO A 2 -23.63 -30.62 -8.33
N PRO A 3 -22.52 -31.39 -8.25
CA PRO A 3 -22.30 -32.33 -7.16
C PRO A 3 -22.09 -31.59 -5.84
N ALA A 4 -22.65 -32.15 -4.77
CA ALA A 4 -22.38 -31.73 -3.41
C ALA A 4 -20.87 -31.85 -3.14
N LEU A 5 -20.25 -30.75 -2.74
CA LEU A 5 -18.88 -30.76 -2.22
C LEU A 5 -18.90 -31.52 -0.90
N ASP A 6 -18.34 -32.72 -0.90
CA ASP A 6 -18.12 -33.52 0.29
C ASP A 6 -17.00 -32.85 1.11
N ILE A 7 -17.38 -32.24 2.24
CA ILE A 7 -16.46 -31.52 3.11
C ILE A 7 -16.06 -32.50 4.21
N ASP A 8 -14.95 -33.17 3.96
CA ASP A 8 -14.30 -34.15 4.82
C ASP A 8 -14.13 -33.62 6.26
N GLY A 9 -14.96 -34.11 7.19
CA GLY A 9 -14.76 -34.10 8.65
C GLY A 9 -14.51 -32.77 9.38
N ARG A 10 -14.56 -31.62 8.71
CA ARG A 10 -14.34 -30.32 9.34
C ARG A 10 -15.62 -29.91 10.07
N ASP A 11 -15.55 -29.90 11.40
CA ASP A 11 -16.60 -29.41 12.30
C ASP A 11 -17.24 -28.13 11.73
N LEU A 12 -18.54 -28.20 11.46
CA LEU A 12 -19.34 -27.11 10.90
C LEU A 12 -19.19 -25.82 11.74
N MET A 13 -18.96 -25.95 13.06
CA MET A 13 -18.70 -24.82 13.95
C MET A 13 -17.35 -24.15 13.70
N SER A 14 -16.33 -24.92 13.30
CA SER A 14 -15.03 -24.39 12.86
C SER A 14 -15.15 -23.64 11.54
N LEU A 15 -15.94 -24.15 10.59
CA LEU A 15 -16.17 -23.46 9.32
C LEU A 15 -16.96 -22.16 9.50
N LEU A 16 -18.02 -22.19 10.32
CA LEU A 16 -18.83 -21.00 10.61
C LEU A 16 -18.02 -19.93 11.35
N SER A 17 -17.12 -20.32 12.26
CA SER A 17 -16.26 -19.36 12.96
C SER A 17 -15.22 -18.72 12.04
N VAL A 18 -14.61 -19.47 11.11
CA VAL A 18 -13.72 -18.88 10.08
C VAL A 18 -14.48 -17.87 9.22
N LEU A 19 -15.71 -18.18 8.79
CA LEU A 19 -16.52 -17.28 7.97
C LEU A 19 -16.98 -16.03 8.75
N ASP A 20 -17.29 -16.17 10.04
CA ASP A 20 -17.66 -15.04 10.90
C ASP A 20 -16.47 -14.11 11.18
N GLU A 21 -15.29 -14.68 11.41
CA GLU A 21 -14.05 -13.92 11.56
C GLU A 21 -13.67 -13.19 10.25
N GLU A 22 -13.81 -13.83 9.08
CA GLU A 22 -13.61 -13.17 7.79
C GLU A 22 -14.60 -12.02 7.58
N LYS A 23 -15.88 -12.21 7.95
CA LYS A 23 -16.91 -11.18 7.85
C LYS A 23 -16.64 -10.00 8.78
N LYS A 24 -16.22 -10.25 10.03
CA LYS A 24 -15.77 -9.20 10.95
C LYS A 24 -14.60 -8.42 10.35
N ASN A 25 -13.64 -9.12 9.75
CA ASN A 25 -12.48 -8.49 9.11
C ASN A 25 -12.89 -7.55 7.98
N ILE A 26 -13.83 -7.97 7.12
CA ILE A 26 -14.40 -7.14 6.04
C ILE A 26 -15.13 -5.91 6.60
N ASN A 27 -15.94 -6.09 7.65
CA ASN A 27 -16.68 -4.99 8.30
C ASN A 27 -15.75 -3.97 8.96
N HIS A 28 -14.65 -4.41 9.58
CA HIS A 28 -13.63 -3.52 10.13
C HIS A 28 -12.82 -2.81 9.06
N LEU A 29 -12.67 -3.41 7.86
CA LEU A 29 -11.90 -2.85 6.75
C LEU A 29 -12.70 -1.88 5.87
N ALA A 30 -14.02 -2.08 5.74
CA ALA A 30 -14.89 -1.27 4.89
C ALA A 30 -14.84 0.24 5.20
N PRO A 31 -14.80 0.70 6.47
CA PRO A 31 -14.66 2.12 6.80
C PRO A 31 -13.34 2.75 6.34
N TYR A 32 -12.28 1.97 6.14
CA TYR A 32 -10.99 2.48 5.68
C TYR A 32 -10.91 2.70 4.17
N TRP A 33 -11.92 2.27 3.41
CA TRP A 33 -11.90 2.39 1.95
C TRP A 33 -11.85 3.86 1.47
N PRO A 34 -12.70 4.78 1.96
CA PRO A 34 -12.63 6.19 1.56
C PRO A 34 -11.30 6.85 1.97
N ALA A 35 -10.81 6.54 3.17
CA ALA A 35 -9.53 7.05 3.67
C ALA A 35 -8.34 6.56 2.81
N THR A 36 -8.36 5.29 2.41
CA THR A 36 -7.37 4.71 1.50
C THR A 36 -7.39 5.41 0.15
N LYS A 37 -8.58 5.60 -0.44
CA LYS A 37 -8.72 6.29 -1.72
C LYS A 37 -8.22 7.75 -1.65
N SER A 38 -8.52 8.45 -0.56
CA SER A 38 -8.05 9.81 -0.32
C SER A 38 -6.52 9.88 -0.22
N LEU A 39 -5.91 8.96 0.55
CA LEU A 39 -4.45 8.87 0.68
C LEU A 39 -3.78 8.63 -0.68
N TYR A 40 -4.29 7.67 -1.46
CA TYR A 40 -3.70 7.34 -2.77
C TYR A 40 -3.79 8.52 -3.74
N ARG A 41 -4.94 9.21 -3.77
CA ARG A 41 -5.12 10.43 -4.56
C ARG A 41 -4.12 11.51 -4.14
N HIS A 42 -4.00 11.77 -2.84
CA HIS A 42 -3.08 12.79 -2.33
C HIS A 42 -1.62 12.47 -2.69
N LEU A 43 -1.17 11.24 -2.48
CA LEU A 43 0.18 10.80 -2.85
C LEU A 43 0.43 10.95 -4.36
N TRP A 44 -0.58 10.66 -5.19
CA TRP A 44 -0.47 10.79 -6.64
C TRP A 44 -0.39 12.25 -7.10
N GLU A 45 -1.17 13.13 -6.48
CA GLU A 45 -1.07 14.59 -6.69
C GLU A 45 0.33 15.10 -6.31
N GLN A 46 0.92 14.55 -5.24
CA GLN A 46 2.27 14.89 -4.76
C GLN A 46 3.41 14.09 -5.41
N ARG A 47 3.16 13.35 -6.49
CA ARG A 47 4.17 12.49 -7.13
C ARG A 47 5.46 13.22 -7.54
N ARG A 48 5.38 14.51 -7.90
CA ARG A 48 6.57 15.32 -8.22
C ARG A 48 7.42 15.59 -6.98
N SER A 49 6.78 15.89 -5.85
CA SER A 49 7.43 16.04 -4.55
C SER A 49 8.10 14.75 -4.12
N ILE A 50 7.43 13.60 -4.27
CA ILE A 50 8.00 12.27 -3.99
C ILE A 50 9.22 12.01 -4.88
N ALA A 51 9.13 12.27 -6.19
CA ALA A 51 10.25 12.12 -7.11
C ALA A 51 11.45 13.01 -6.73
N GLY A 52 11.19 14.27 -6.37
CA GLY A 52 12.23 15.20 -5.90
C GLY A 52 12.88 14.74 -4.60
N LEU A 53 12.09 14.21 -3.66
CA LEU A 53 12.58 13.66 -2.41
C LEU A 53 13.45 12.42 -2.63
N VAL A 54 13.06 11.52 -3.52
CA VAL A 54 13.90 10.37 -3.93
C VAL A 54 15.20 10.86 -4.57
N LYS A 55 15.11 11.81 -5.50
CA LYS A 55 16.27 12.39 -6.17
C LYS A 55 17.27 12.97 -5.17
N HIS A 56 16.76 13.71 -4.19
CA HIS A 56 17.56 14.31 -3.13
C HIS A 56 18.21 13.26 -2.21
N HIS A 57 17.43 12.31 -1.69
CA HIS A 57 17.96 11.28 -0.76
C HIS A 57 18.97 10.32 -1.39
N LEU A 58 18.86 10.08 -2.69
CA LEU A 58 19.81 9.24 -3.44
C LEU A 58 20.98 10.04 -4.02
N ALA A 59 21.09 11.34 -3.70
CA ALA A 59 22.14 12.24 -4.18
C ALA A 59 22.31 12.20 -5.72
N LEU A 60 21.20 12.09 -6.45
CA LEU A 60 21.22 11.95 -7.91
C LEU A 60 21.52 13.27 -8.61
N GLY A 61 22.22 13.18 -9.73
CA GLY A 61 22.65 14.32 -10.53
C GLY A 61 21.51 15.02 -11.26
N ILE A 62 21.81 16.18 -11.84
CA ILE A 62 20.78 17.00 -12.51
C ILE A 62 20.12 16.28 -13.70
N GLN A 63 20.89 15.46 -14.42
CA GLN A 63 20.42 14.70 -15.58
C GLN A 63 19.67 13.41 -15.20
N ASP A 64 19.74 12.99 -13.95
CA ASP A 64 19.04 11.81 -13.48
C ASP A 64 17.56 12.12 -13.26
N THR A 65 16.69 11.17 -13.56
CA THR A 65 15.24 11.33 -13.46
C THR A 65 14.63 10.29 -12.54
N CYS A 66 13.67 10.73 -11.72
CA CYS A 66 12.87 9.86 -10.86
C CYS A 66 11.42 9.92 -11.32
N ILE A 67 10.82 8.76 -11.57
CA ILE A 67 9.46 8.65 -12.09
C ILE A 67 8.66 7.79 -11.12
N VAL A 68 7.72 8.42 -10.41
CA VAL A 68 6.76 7.70 -9.57
C VAL A 68 5.83 6.90 -10.49
N LEU A 69 5.76 5.59 -10.26
CA LEU A 69 4.87 4.70 -10.99
C LEU A 69 3.40 4.95 -10.59
N PRO A 70 2.44 4.62 -11.48
CA PRO A 70 1.04 4.90 -11.21
C PRO A 70 0.51 4.06 -10.04
N PRO A 71 -0.55 4.52 -9.33
CA PRO A 71 -0.99 3.94 -8.07
C PRO A 71 -1.37 2.45 -8.14
N GLU A 72 -1.76 1.95 -9.32
CA GLU A 72 -2.10 0.54 -9.56
C GLU A 72 -0.89 -0.38 -9.43
N ARG A 73 0.33 0.16 -9.51
CA ARG A 73 1.58 -0.57 -9.28
C ARG A 73 2.10 -0.48 -7.85
N TRP A 74 1.44 0.27 -6.98
CA TRP A 74 1.89 0.41 -5.60
C TRP A 74 1.56 -0.84 -4.80
N ILE A 75 2.40 -1.11 -3.80
CA ILE A 75 2.20 -2.25 -2.91
C ILE A 75 1.47 -1.75 -1.66
N ARG A 76 0.32 -2.35 -1.36
CA ARG A 76 -0.45 -2.05 -0.16
C ARG A 76 -0.15 -3.08 0.93
N GLY A 77 0.61 -2.67 1.94
CA GLY A 77 0.78 -3.46 3.16
C GLY A 77 -0.41 -3.31 4.11
N SER A 78 -0.33 -3.97 5.27
CA SER A 78 -1.38 -3.85 6.32
C SER A 78 -1.48 -2.42 6.87
N PHE A 79 -0.33 -1.79 7.15
CA PHE A 79 -0.22 -0.45 7.77
C PHE A 79 0.60 0.55 6.95
N ASN A 80 1.13 0.14 5.80
CA ASN A 80 2.02 0.97 4.98
C ASN A 80 1.58 0.95 3.52
N VAL A 81 1.78 2.07 2.85
CA VAL A 81 1.75 2.17 1.39
C VAL A 81 3.19 2.25 0.88
N CYS A 82 3.47 1.49 -0.16
CA CYS A 82 4.77 1.43 -0.81
C CYS A 82 4.64 1.97 -2.23
N VAL A 83 5.12 3.20 -2.43
CA VAL A 83 5.13 3.91 -3.71
C VAL A 83 6.37 3.50 -4.48
N LEU A 84 6.19 2.92 -5.67
CA LEU A 84 7.31 2.52 -6.52
C LEU A 84 7.80 3.70 -7.35
N VAL A 85 9.12 3.87 -7.42
CA VAL A 85 9.77 4.95 -8.16
C VAL A 85 10.88 4.37 -9.03
N ASP A 86 10.76 4.57 -10.34
CA ASP A 86 11.84 4.25 -11.28
C ASP A 86 12.88 5.36 -11.25
N VAL A 87 14.15 4.99 -11.15
CA VAL A 87 15.30 5.89 -11.20
C VAL A 87 16.03 5.62 -12.50
N ARG A 88 16.12 6.62 -13.36
CA ARG A 88 16.80 6.52 -14.65
C ARG A 88 18.00 7.46 -14.63
N PRO A 89 19.23 6.93 -14.67
CA PRO A 89 20.42 7.77 -14.74
C PRO A 89 20.50 8.46 -16.10
N GLY A 90 21.02 9.69 -16.12
CA GLY A 90 21.19 10.48 -17.33
C GLY A 90 22.27 9.94 -18.27
N HIS A 91 23.23 9.19 -17.75
CA HIS A 91 24.33 8.58 -18.50
C HIS A 91 24.26 7.06 -18.41
N ALA A 92 23.53 6.43 -19.35
CA ALA A 92 23.54 5.03 -19.83
C ALA A 92 23.70 3.86 -18.84
N SER A 93 23.80 4.13 -17.54
CA SER A 93 23.93 3.16 -16.47
C SER A 93 22.56 2.52 -16.22
N SER A 94 22.55 1.33 -15.63
CA SER A 94 21.31 0.60 -15.43
C SER A 94 20.26 1.43 -14.66
N SER A 95 19.04 1.43 -15.17
CA SER A 95 17.90 2.00 -14.46
C SER A 95 17.62 1.17 -13.20
N GLY A 96 17.43 1.85 -12.07
CA GLY A 96 17.06 1.24 -10.80
C GLY A 96 15.58 1.44 -10.48
N ARG A 97 15.10 0.71 -9.48
CA ARG A 97 13.78 0.94 -8.87
C ARG A 97 13.93 1.03 -7.36
N VAL A 98 13.28 2.01 -6.78
CA VAL A 98 13.23 2.20 -5.33
C VAL A 98 11.79 2.21 -4.82
N ILE A 99 11.65 2.01 -3.52
CA ILE A 99 10.36 1.99 -2.83
C ILE A 99 10.36 3.10 -1.79
N VAL A 100 9.42 4.02 -1.92
CA VAL A 100 9.11 4.99 -0.86
C VAL A 100 8.01 4.40 0.01
N ARG A 101 8.32 4.12 1.27
CA ARG A 101 7.38 3.53 2.23
C ARG A 101 6.85 4.62 3.16
N GLY A 102 5.53 4.69 3.30
CA GLY A 102 4.86 5.59 4.23
C GLY A 102 3.78 4.89 5.05
N PRO A 103 3.56 5.29 6.30
CA PRO A 103 2.46 4.76 7.12
C PRO A 103 1.10 5.14 6.52
N MET A 104 0.08 4.35 6.82
CA MET A 104 -1.32 4.67 6.56
C MET A 104 -1.95 5.20 7.86
N PRO A 105 -2.03 6.53 8.07
CA PRO A 105 -2.35 7.10 9.39
C PRO A 105 -3.74 6.69 9.89
N TYR A 106 -4.69 6.49 8.97
CA TYR A 106 -6.06 6.07 9.28
C TYR A 106 -6.18 4.62 9.77
N LYS A 107 -5.14 3.79 9.60
CA LYS A 107 -5.08 2.44 10.18
C LYS A 107 -4.29 2.39 11.48
N LEU A 108 -3.73 3.51 11.89
CA LEU A 108 -2.99 3.68 13.12
C LEU A 108 -3.82 4.58 14.05
N ALA A 109 -3.47 4.60 15.33
CA ALA A 109 -4.02 5.59 16.24
C ALA A 109 -3.67 7.03 15.81
N GLU A 110 -2.71 7.22 14.89
CA GLU A 110 -2.27 8.49 14.32
C GLU A 110 -3.39 9.40 13.81
N ALA A 111 -4.46 8.85 13.22
CA ALA A 111 -5.57 9.67 12.76
C ALA A 111 -6.36 10.33 13.92
N ARG A 112 -6.24 9.80 15.14
CA ARG A 112 -6.85 10.32 16.36
C ARG A 112 -5.84 10.94 17.32
N TYR A 113 -4.60 10.47 17.30
CA TYR A 113 -3.49 10.84 18.19
C TYR A 113 -2.20 10.91 17.38
N SER A 114 -1.94 12.08 16.78
CA SER A 114 -0.71 12.30 16.01
C SER A 114 0.54 12.13 16.88
N GLY A 115 1.53 11.36 16.42
CA GLY A 115 2.80 11.12 17.12
C GLY A 115 2.80 9.94 18.10
N SER A 116 1.76 9.10 18.05
CA SER A 116 1.66 7.85 18.84
C SER A 116 2.52 6.71 18.29
N VAL A 117 2.90 6.77 17.00
CA VAL A 117 3.75 5.80 16.32
C VAL A 117 5.15 6.39 16.17
N ASN A 118 6.08 5.92 17.00
CA ASN A 118 7.52 6.22 16.95
C ASN A 118 8.28 5.21 16.10
#